data_AF-A0A956JP65-F1
#
_entry.id   AF-A0A956JP65-F1
#
_cell.length_a   1.000
_cell.length_b   1.000
_cell.length_c   1.000
_cell.angle_alpha   90.00
_cell.angle_beta   90.00
_cell.angle_gamma   90.00
#
_symmetry.space_group_name_H-M   'P 1'
#
loop_
_entity.id
_entity.type
_entity.pdbx_description
1 polymer ?
#
loop_
_entity_poly.entity_id
_entity_poly.type
_entity_poly.pdbx_seq_one_letter_code
_entity_poly.pdbx_strand_id
1 'polypeptide(L)'
;MASKLRGFVLVAALLGAVGCFDSIPDDTLTPKDRGNLEGRVLDKCNNAPVAGASVAVEGQPAVTTSDDGRYRFDNLEPGPQTVSVSRAGFVSSQPQVIVPEGNTLTLDIQLLRNNPGGPLAKKLDVLFVIDNSGSMGEEQAALTNAFSGFLDTISALFSDVHVGVISTDLGAGTYGLPSCERQGGDGGKLQNVSRVGGCQAPSDPWIDIQSGKAANTNGESAADVFTCIARLGTSGCGFEQPLESMQRALSAGANPGFLRDDAFLAVIVVSDEDDCSASDGKLFDPSQQALSDPLGPLTSFRCFEFGVKCDETGRDAGPRANCKPAEDGKWTRPVSEYVQFLEQLKPRGSVFFGLIGGPTTRVEVGADGNNPVLRASCSSASGVAVPAIRLEALAKAININLSAPPVYSICDDKLPLSALAQQLLVAASGQTCN
;
A
#
# COMPACT_ATOMS: atom_id res chain seq x y z
N MET A 1 12.66 37.60 52.02
CA MET A 1 13.04 37.70 53.45
C MET A 1 11.86 37.19 54.27
N ALA A 2 12.01 36.04 54.93
CA ALA A 2 12.01 35.89 56.40
C ALA A 2 10.71 36.40 57.08
N SER A 3 10.06 35.72 58.01
CA SER A 3 10.23 34.41 58.63
C SER A 3 9.01 34.15 59.52
N LYS A 4 8.76 32.86 59.80
CA LYS A 4 8.03 32.24 60.92
C LYS A 4 7.83 33.09 62.20
N LEU A 5 6.75 32.82 62.96
CA LEU A 5 6.83 32.22 64.32
C LEU A 5 5.45 32.00 65.00
N ARG A 6 5.28 30.81 65.60
CA ARG A 6 4.61 30.45 66.90
C ARG A 6 3.15 30.92 67.11
N GLY A 7 2.13 30.09 67.36
CA GLY A 7 2.03 28.87 68.17
C GLY A 7 1.54 29.20 69.58
N PHE A 8 0.26 28.97 69.92
CA PHE A 8 -0.24 28.84 71.31
C PHE A 8 -1.65 28.18 71.40
N VAL A 9 -1.66 26.99 72.02
CA VAL A 9 -2.59 26.42 73.04
C VAL A 9 -4.10 26.24 72.81
N LEU A 10 -4.48 24.95 72.94
CA LEU A 10 -5.74 24.30 73.32
C LEU A 10 -6.76 25.09 74.17
N VAL A 11 -8.04 24.97 73.83
CA VAL A 11 -9.14 24.74 74.79
C VAL A 11 -10.14 23.75 74.16
N ALA A 12 -10.48 22.70 74.91
CA ALA A 12 -11.40 21.63 74.56
C ALA A 12 -12.85 21.94 74.95
N ALA A 13 -13.84 21.45 74.20
CA ALA A 13 -15.21 21.18 74.68
C ALA A 13 -16.00 20.24 73.73
N LEU A 14 -15.90 18.94 74.02
CA LEU A 14 -16.90 17.85 74.08
C LEU A 14 -18.38 18.00 73.55
N LEU A 15 -18.85 16.87 72.98
CA LEU A 15 -20.24 16.38 72.65
C LEU A 15 -20.91 16.94 71.37
N GLY A 16 -21.48 16.18 70.41
CA GLY A 16 -21.74 14.76 70.16
C GLY A 16 -22.76 14.58 68.98
N ALA A 17 -22.77 13.40 68.32
CA ALA A 17 -23.64 12.89 67.22
C ALA A 17 -23.35 13.40 65.78
N VAL A 18 -22.68 12.65 64.89
CA VAL A 18 -23.08 11.47 64.06
C VAL A 18 -24.06 11.81 62.91
N GLY A 19 -23.58 11.68 61.66
CA GLY A 19 -24.41 11.68 60.45
C GLY A 19 -23.62 11.82 59.14
N CYS A 20 -23.26 10.67 58.53
CA CYS A 20 -22.89 10.40 57.14
C CYS A 20 -21.81 11.27 56.44
N PHE A 21 -20.55 10.80 56.52
CA PHE A 21 -19.69 10.77 55.33
C PHE A 21 -19.93 9.41 54.66
N ASP A 22 -20.33 9.43 53.39
CA ASP A 22 -20.33 8.23 52.55
C ASP A 22 -18.93 7.61 52.57
N SER A 23 -18.84 6.41 53.13
CA SER A 23 -17.68 5.55 52.98
C SER A 23 -17.51 5.25 51.50
N ILE A 24 -16.43 5.75 50.90
CA ILE A 24 -15.87 5.22 49.67
C ILE A 24 -15.71 3.71 49.91
N PRO A 25 -16.23 2.82 49.03
CA PRO A 25 -15.94 1.41 49.16
C PRO A 25 -14.42 1.26 49.12
N ASP A 26 -13.86 0.75 50.21
CA ASP A 26 -12.51 0.21 50.22
C ASP A 26 -12.50 -0.86 49.14
N ASP A 27 -11.86 -0.54 48.01
CA ASP A 27 -11.59 -1.50 46.93
C ASP A 27 -10.62 -2.51 47.53
N THR A 28 -11.19 -3.47 48.25
CA THR A 28 -10.48 -4.61 48.77
C THR A 28 -9.93 -5.32 47.54
N LEU A 29 -8.68 -5.01 47.19
CA LEU A 29 -7.88 -5.72 46.22
C LEU A 29 -7.85 -7.17 46.68
N THR A 30 -8.82 -7.97 46.24
CA THR A 30 -8.67 -9.42 46.22
C THR A 30 -7.36 -9.67 45.50
N PRO A 31 -6.38 -10.34 46.14
CA PRO A 31 -5.10 -10.61 45.50
C PRO A 31 -5.38 -11.27 44.15
N LYS A 32 -5.06 -10.58 43.06
CA LYS A 32 -5.25 -11.16 41.73
C LYS A 32 -4.30 -12.32 41.59
N ASP A 33 -4.80 -13.48 41.20
CA ASP A 33 -3.94 -14.62 40.94
C ASP A 33 -3.01 -14.26 39.77
N ARG A 34 -1.69 -14.37 40.00
CA ARG A 34 -0.72 -13.98 38.99
C ARG A 34 -0.82 -14.90 37.76
N GLY A 35 -0.68 -14.32 36.57
CA GLY A 35 -0.72 -15.06 35.32
C GLY A 35 0.67 -15.49 34.86
N ASN A 36 0.72 -16.30 33.80
CA ASN A 36 1.96 -16.71 33.15
C ASN A 36 1.94 -16.37 31.66
N LEU A 37 3.11 -16.26 31.04
CA LEU A 37 3.29 -16.09 29.60
C LEU A 37 4.32 -17.09 29.10
N GLU A 38 4.00 -17.82 28.04
CA GLU A 38 4.94 -18.73 27.38
C GLU A 38 4.77 -18.69 25.86
N GLY A 39 5.73 -19.24 25.13
CA GLY A 39 5.63 -19.39 23.69
C GLY A 39 6.98 -19.64 23.05
N ARG A 40 7.06 -19.44 21.74
CA ARG A 40 8.29 -19.55 20.96
C ARG A 40 8.63 -18.25 20.26
N VAL A 41 9.92 -17.94 20.17
CA VAL A 41 10.42 -16.96 19.22
C VAL A 41 10.85 -17.71 17.96
N LEU A 42 10.22 -17.37 16.84
CA LEU A 42 10.45 -18.00 15.55
C LEU A 42 11.01 -16.98 14.58
N ASP A 43 11.83 -17.48 13.67
CA ASP A 43 12.35 -16.72 12.57
C ASP A 43 11.22 -16.56 11.54
N LYS A 44 10.87 -15.31 11.21
CA LYS A 44 9.77 -15.03 10.28
C LYS A 44 10.02 -15.64 8.89
N CYS A 45 11.28 -15.85 8.52
CA CYS A 45 11.69 -16.22 7.18
C CYS A 45 11.47 -17.71 6.88
N ASN A 46 11.71 -18.57 7.87
CA ASN A 46 11.71 -20.03 7.68
C ASN A 46 11.02 -20.79 8.82
N ASN A 47 10.37 -20.09 9.75
CA ASN A 47 9.77 -20.64 10.98
C ASN A 47 10.74 -21.45 11.85
N ALA A 48 12.06 -21.30 11.64
CA ALA A 48 13.04 -21.93 12.50
C ALA A 48 12.99 -21.28 13.89
N PRO A 49 13.23 -22.04 14.97
CA PRO A 49 13.32 -21.47 16.30
C PRO A 49 14.50 -20.49 16.40
N VAL A 50 14.27 -19.31 16.99
CA VAL A 50 15.32 -18.34 17.28
C VAL A 50 15.84 -18.60 18.68
N ALA A 51 16.92 -19.37 18.78
CA ALA A 51 17.62 -19.60 20.03
C ALA A 51 18.34 -18.35 20.53
N GLY A 52 18.37 -18.15 21.85
CA GLY A 52 19.13 -17.07 22.47
C GLY A 52 18.56 -15.65 22.31
N ALA A 53 17.31 -15.49 21.89
CA ALA A 53 16.63 -14.19 21.89
C ALA A 53 16.34 -13.74 23.32
N SER A 54 16.61 -12.47 23.63
CA SER A 54 16.26 -11.85 24.90
C SER A 54 14.80 -11.40 24.84
N VAL A 55 13.96 -11.96 25.70
CA VAL A 55 12.56 -11.60 25.89
C VAL A 55 12.45 -10.90 27.25
N ALA A 56 11.81 -9.74 27.32
CA ALA A 56 11.63 -8.96 28.53
C ALA A 56 10.18 -8.52 28.69
N VAL A 57 9.67 -8.60 29.91
CA VAL A 57 8.37 -8.01 30.32
C VAL A 57 8.68 -6.99 31.43
N GLU A 58 7.98 -5.87 31.44
CA GLU A 58 8.19 -4.81 32.43
C GLU A 58 8.05 -5.36 33.87
N GLY A 59 9.00 -4.98 34.74
CA GLY A 59 9.03 -5.45 36.13
C GLY A 59 9.53 -6.88 36.34
N GLN A 60 9.93 -7.59 35.29
CA GLN A 60 10.51 -8.93 35.37
C GLN A 60 11.96 -8.98 34.86
N PRO A 61 12.80 -9.90 35.35
CA PRO A 61 14.08 -10.21 34.72
C PRO A 61 13.87 -10.70 33.29
N ALA A 62 14.69 -10.22 32.35
CA ALA A 62 14.66 -10.74 30.98
C ALA A 62 15.06 -12.23 30.94
N VAL A 63 14.37 -13.01 30.11
CA VAL A 63 14.67 -14.42 29.86
C VAL A 63 15.26 -14.59 28.47
N THR A 64 16.02 -15.66 28.27
CA THR A 64 16.63 -16.00 26.99
C THR A 64 15.97 -17.25 26.42
N THR A 65 15.64 -17.24 25.13
CA THR A 65 14.99 -18.40 24.50
C THR A 65 15.91 -19.61 24.41
N SER A 66 15.33 -20.81 24.55
CA SER A 66 15.99 -22.12 24.37
C SER A 66 16.32 -22.41 22.90
N ASP A 67 17.01 -23.52 22.64
CA ASP A 67 17.38 -23.98 21.29
C ASP A 67 16.18 -24.25 20.38
N ASP A 68 15.03 -24.60 20.95
CA ASP A 68 13.75 -24.75 20.24
C ASP A 68 12.88 -23.48 20.26
N GLY A 69 13.50 -22.35 20.63
CA GLY A 69 12.94 -21.00 20.59
C GLY A 69 12.02 -20.67 21.76
N ARG A 70 11.85 -21.56 22.74
CA ARG A 70 10.87 -21.36 23.81
C ARG A 70 11.31 -20.33 24.84
N TYR A 71 10.34 -19.60 25.38
CA TYR A 71 10.49 -18.73 26.56
C TYR A 71 9.31 -18.91 27.51
N ARG A 72 9.50 -18.54 28.78
CA ARG A 72 8.45 -18.56 29.80
C ARG A 72 8.69 -17.49 30.87
N PHE A 73 7.61 -16.84 31.29
CA PHE A 73 7.52 -16.00 32.47
C PHE A 73 6.42 -16.53 33.39
N ASP A 74 6.76 -16.67 34.66
CA ASP A 74 5.83 -17.02 35.71
C ASP A 74 5.52 -15.78 36.56
N ASN A 75 4.35 -15.79 37.22
CA ASN A 75 3.99 -14.77 38.22
C ASN A 75 4.00 -13.34 37.65
N LEU A 76 3.36 -13.14 36.51
CA LEU A 76 3.12 -11.83 35.90
C LEU A 76 1.89 -11.14 36.50
N GLU A 77 1.91 -9.81 36.54
CA GLU A 77 0.71 -9.01 36.85
C GLU A 77 -0.35 -9.21 35.76
N PRO A 78 -1.58 -9.65 36.11
CA PRO A 78 -2.67 -9.76 35.16
C PRO A 78 -3.04 -8.40 34.56
N GLY A 79 -3.33 -8.38 33.25
CA GLY A 79 -3.65 -7.16 32.52
C GLY A 79 -2.69 -6.88 31.36
N PRO A 80 -2.75 -5.66 30.78
CA PRO A 80 -1.94 -5.30 29.63
C PRO A 80 -0.45 -5.26 29.98
N GLN A 81 0.36 -5.96 29.18
CA GLN A 81 1.82 -6.05 29.29
C GLN A 81 2.46 -5.75 27.94
N THR A 82 3.64 -5.14 27.96
CA THR A 82 4.48 -4.98 26.76
C THR A 82 5.61 -6.00 26.82
N VAL A 83 5.73 -6.84 25.80
CA VAL A 83 6.79 -7.86 25.70
C VAL A 83 7.84 -7.37 24.72
N SER A 84 9.05 -7.09 25.17
CA SER A 84 10.16 -6.68 24.31
C SER A 84 11.03 -7.88 23.94
N VAL A 85 11.22 -8.11 22.65
CA VAL A 85 12.06 -9.20 22.15
C VAL A 85 13.20 -8.65 21.30
N SER A 86 14.43 -9.08 21.57
CA SER A 86 15.61 -8.68 20.82
C SER A 86 16.60 -9.83 20.64
N ARG A 87 17.24 -9.86 19.48
CA ARG A 87 18.33 -10.80 19.14
C ARG A 87 19.26 -10.11 18.17
N ALA A 88 20.57 -10.23 18.37
CA ALA A 88 21.54 -9.75 17.40
C ALA A 88 21.28 -10.40 16.02
N GLY A 89 21.24 -9.58 14.97
CA GLY A 89 20.85 -10.05 13.63
C GLY A 89 19.35 -10.14 13.39
N PHE A 90 18.49 -9.58 14.25
CA PHE A 90 17.04 -9.48 14.07
C PHE A 90 16.49 -8.10 14.47
N VAL A 91 15.39 -7.66 13.83
CA VAL A 91 14.64 -6.47 14.20
C VAL A 91 13.93 -6.76 15.53
N SER A 92 14.03 -5.84 16.49
CA SER A 92 13.36 -5.99 17.78
C SER A 92 11.83 -5.91 17.65
N SER A 93 11.10 -6.71 18.41
CA SER A 93 9.64 -6.75 18.42
C SER A 93 9.09 -6.34 19.79
N GLN A 94 7.95 -5.65 19.83
CA GLN A 94 7.33 -5.16 21.08
C GLN A 94 5.80 -5.35 21.12
N PRO A 95 5.27 -6.59 21.04
CA PRO A 95 3.83 -6.82 21.12
C PRO A 95 3.24 -6.42 22.48
N GLN A 96 2.02 -5.89 22.42
CA GLN A 96 1.17 -5.72 23.60
C GLN A 96 0.25 -6.95 23.77
N VAL A 97 0.17 -7.46 24.98
CA VAL A 97 -0.67 -8.62 25.33
C VAL A 97 -1.44 -8.39 26.61
N ILE A 98 -2.53 -9.13 26.81
CA ILE A 98 -3.28 -9.13 28.05
C ILE A 98 -3.00 -10.46 28.76
N VAL A 99 -2.25 -10.42 29.85
CA VAL A 99 -1.97 -11.60 30.67
C VAL A 99 -3.22 -11.95 31.47
N PRO A 100 -3.78 -13.17 31.35
CA PRO A 100 -4.97 -13.57 32.09
C PRO A 100 -4.66 -13.83 33.56
N GLU A 101 -5.61 -13.54 34.44
CA GLU A 101 -5.52 -13.83 35.87
C GLU A 101 -5.51 -15.34 36.11
N GLY A 102 -4.56 -15.82 36.93
CA GLY A 102 -4.39 -17.23 37.32
C GLY A 102 -4.08 -18.24 36.19
N ASN A 103 -3.96 -17.78 34.94
CA ASN A 103 -3.84 -18.63 33.76
C ASN A 103 -2.57 -18.34 32.95
N THR A 104 -2.25 -19.23 32.01
CA THR A 104 -1.10 -19.09 31.10
C THR A 104 -1.57 -18.60 29.72
N LEU A 105 -0.95 -17.53 29.22
CA LEU A 105 -1.06 -17.09 27.82
C LEU A 105 0.05 -17.74 26.99
N THR A 106 -0.32 -18.33 25.85
CA THR A 106 0.65 -18.78 24.83
C THR A 106 0.75 -17.75 23.71
N LEU A 107 1.96 -17.24 23.46
CA LEU A 107 2.25 -16.26 22.42
C LEU A 107 3.53 -16.64 21.66
N ASP A 108 3.37 -17.07 20.41
CA ASP A 108 4.51 -17.21 19.51
C ASP A 108 4.83 -15.85 18.87
N ILE A 109 6.11 -15.47 18.88
CA ILE A 109 6.61 -14.19 18.40
C ILE A 109 7.51 -14.44 17.20
N GLN A 110 7.21 -13.82 16.07
CA GLN A 110 8.08 -13.88 14.89
C GLN A 110 9.05 -12.69 14.87
N LEU A 111 10.35 -12.95 14.68
CA LEU A 111 11.36 -11.93 14.45
C LEU A 111 11.81 -11.93 12.99
N LEU A 112 11.99 -10.74 12.42
CA LEU A 112 12.60 -10.52 11.12
C LEU A 112 14.12 -10.45 11.27
N ARG A 113 14.90 -11.11 10.41
CA ARG A 113 16.36 -10.95 10.40
C ARG A 113 16.74 -9.51 10.01
N ASN A 114 17.72 -8.94 10.71
CA ASN A 114 18.48 -7.78 10.26
C ASN A 114 19.51 -8.29 9.26
N ASN A 115 19.25 -8.17 7.97
CA ASN A 115 20.22 -8.61 6.98
C ASN A 115 20.50 -7.56 5.90
N PRO A 116 21.42 -6.62 6.14
CA PRO A 116 21.99 -5.83 5.06
C PRO A 116 22.88 -6.72 4.17
N GLY A 117 22.29 -7.52 3.26
CA GLY A 117 22.99 -8.13 2.12
C GLY A 117 23.07 -9.65 2.00
N GLY A 118 21.98 -10.42 2.17
CA GLY A 118 21.96 -11.87 1.85
C GLY A 118 21.48 -12.23 0.44
N PRO A 119 21.56 -13.51 0.01
CA PRO A 119 21.41 -13.92 -1.39
C PRO A 119 20.00 -13.85 -2.02
N LEU A 120 18.98 -13.41 -1.27
CA LEU A 120 17.68 -12.99 -1.83
C LEU A 120 17.55 -11.45 -1.95
N ALA A 121 18.58 -10.69 -1.58
CA ALA A 121 18.52 -9.24 -1.35
C ALA A 121 18.95 -8.36 -2.55
N LYS A 122 18.78 -8.84 -3.80
CA LYS A 122 19.07 -8.05 -5.01
C LYS A 122 18.07 -8.25 -6.16
N LYS A 123 17.01 -9.02 -5.95
CA LYS A 123 15.99 -9.31 -6.97
C LYS A 123 14.77 -8.42 -6.81
N LEU A 124 14.33 -7.82 -7.91
CA LEU A 124 13.16 -6.95 -7.96
C LEU A 124 12.34 -7.23 -9.21
N ASP A 125 11.04 -7.41 -9.06
CA ASP A 125 10.09 -7.38 -10.16
C ASP A 125 9.34 -6.05 -10.10
N VAL A 126 9.49 -5.22 -11.13
CA VAL A 126 8.78 -3.94 -11.27
C VAL A 126 7.70 -4.09 -12.33
N LEU A 127 6.44 -3.90 -11.94
CA LEU A 127 5.32 -3.81 -12.86
C LEU A 127 4.89 -2.34 -12.97
N PHE A 128 5.13 -1.73 -14.13
CA PHE A 128 4.54 -0.45 -14.49
C PHE A 128 3.13 -0.68 -15.07
N VAL A 129 2.15 -0.05 -14.47
CA VAL A 129 0.76 0.00 -14.95
C VAL A 129 0.53 1.39 -15.49
N ILE A 130 0.55 1.52 -16.81
CA ILE A 130 0.57 2.82 -17.48
C ILE A 130 -0.76 3.06 -18.13
N ASP A 131 -1.34 4.21 -17.84
CA ASP A 131 -2.53 4.66 -18.51
C ASP A 131 -2.23 5.04 -19.97
N ASN A 132 -3.02 4.48 -20.87
CA ASN A 132 -2.94 4.68 -22.31
C ASN A 132 -4.19 5.36 -22.89
N SER A 133 -4.98 6.02 -22.04
CA SER A 133 -6.10 6.86 -22.42
C SER A 133 -5.66 8.08 -23.26
N GLY A 134 -6.65 8.82 -23.77
CA GLY A 134 -6.45 9.93 -24.72
C GLY A 134 -5.54 11.06 -24.22
N SER A 135 -5.47 11.28 -22.91
CA SER A 135 -4.77 12.40 -22.27
C SER A 135 -3.32 12.11 -21.92
N MET A 136 -2.89 10.85 -21.92
CA MET A 136 -1.62 10.41 -21.30
C MET A 136 -0.34 10.62 -22.14
N GLY A 137 -0.38 11.43 -23.20
CA GLY A 137 0.72 11.55 -24.17
C GLY A 137 1.99 12.15 -23.56
N GLU A 138 1.82 13.26 -22.85
CA GLU A 138 2.83 14.06 -22.19
C GLU A 138 3.40 13.33 -20.96
N GLU A 139 2.55 12.67 -20.20
CA GLU A 139 2.88 11.89 -19.00
C GLU A 139 3.70 10.66 -19.35
N GLN A 140 3.31 9.90 -20.38
CA GLN A 140 4.12 8.80 -20.91
C GLN A 140 5.50 9.31 -21.37
N ALA A 141 5.59 10.56 -21.86
CA ALA A 141 6.87 11.17 -22.21
C ALA A 141 7.75 11.45 -21.02
N ALA A 142 7.20 12.14 -20.03
CA ALA A 142 7.90 12.42 -18.80
C ALA A 142 8.35 11.12 -18.12
N LEU A 143 7.54 10.05 -18.17
CA LEU A 143 7.85 8.77 -17.54
C LEU A 143 9.10 8.14 -18.17
N THR A 144 9.12 8.05 -19.51
CA THR A 144 10.28 7.51 -20.23
C THR A 144 11.55 8.33 -20.01
N ASN A 145 11.43 9.66 -19.90
CA ASN A 145 12.56 10.54 -19.60
C ASN A 145 13.11 10.37 -18.17
N ALA A 146 12.25 10.05 -17.20
CA ALA A 146 12.63 9.88 -15.79
C ALA A 146 13.19 8.48 -15.47
N PHE A 147 13.00 7.50 -16.35
CA PHE A 147 13.28 6.09 -16.07
C PHE A 147 14.76 5.77 -15.86
N SER A 148 15.69 6.46 -16.54
CA SER A 148 17.12 6.29 -16.29
C SER A 148 17.51 6.60 -14.84
N GLY A 149 17.00 7.70 -14.28
CA GLY A 149 17.21 8.05 -12.88
C GLY A 149 16.56 7.08 -11.90
N PHE A 150 15.46 6.42 -12.29
CA PHE A 150 14.88 5.32 -11.52
C PHE A 150 15.83 4.13 -11.46
N LEU A 151 16.33 3.68 -12.63
CA LEU A 151 17.28 2.56 -12.73
C LEU A 151 18.56 2.83 -11.92
N ASP A 152 19.13 4.03 -12.07
CA ASP A 152 20.32 4.44 -11.32
C ASP A 152 20.09 4.31 -9.81
N THR A 153 18.92 4.75 -9.33
CA THR A 153 18.56 4.68 -7.91
C THR A 153 18.42 3.22 -7.45
N ILE A 154 17.59 2.41 -8.12
CA ILE A 154 17.32 1.04 -7.67
C ILE A 154 18.55 0.13 -7.75
N SER A 155 19.51 0.44 -8.64
CA SER A 155 20.76 -0.31 -8.79
C SER A 155 21.64 -0.33 -7.53
N ALA A 156 21.40 0.59 -6.58
CA ALA A 156 22.07 0.64 -5.29
C ALA A 156 21.81 -0.61 -4.43
N LEU A 157 20.65 -1.25 -4.61
CA LEU A 157 20.26 -2.45 -3.88
C LEU A 157 20.06 -3.64 -4.81
N PHE A 158 19.42 -3.43 -5.96
CA PHE A 158 18.99 -4.51 -6.84
C PHE A 158 19.95 -4.69 -8.02
N SER A 159 20.37 -5.93 -8.26
CA SER A 159 21.24 -6.31 -9.38
C SER A 159 20.60 -7.31 -10.33
N ASP A 160 19.35 -7.70 -10.08
CA ASP A 160 18.62 -8.67 -10.89
C ASP A 160 17.14 -8.25 -10.96
N VAL A 161 16.80 -7.49 -11.99
CA VAL A 161 15.54 -6.75 -12.08
C VAL A 161 14.74 -7.19 -13.30
N HIS A 162 13.48 -7.58 -13.10
CA HIS A 162 12.51 -7.68 -14.18
C HIS A 162 11.69 -6.38 -14.23
N VAL A 163 11.55 -5.78 -15.41
CA VAL A 163 10.67 -4.61 -15.62
C VAL A 163 9.60 -4.96 -16.64
N GLY A 164 8.36 -5.09 -16.16
CA GLY A 164 7.18 -5.32 -16.97
C GLY A 164 6.37 -4.04 -17.15
N VAL A 165 5.71 -3.92 -18.30
CA VAL A 165 4.77 -2.83 -18.60
C VAL A 165 3.42 -3.44 -18.99
N ILE A 166 2.34 -2.94 -18.41
CA ILE A 166 0.96 -3.21 -18.84
C ILE A 166 0.20 -1.89 -19.01
N SER A 167 -0.92 -1.93 -19.72
CA SER A 167 -1.85 -0.79 -19.79
C SER A 167 -2.98 -0.88 -18.75
N THR A 168 -3.69 0.21 -18.55
CA THR A 168 -4.96 0.28 -17.80
C THR A 168 -6.18 -0.22 -18.61
N ASP A 169 -6.01 -0.44 -19.92
CA ASP A 169 -7.10 -0.78 -20.84
C ASP A 169 -7.55 -2.25 -20.68
N LEU A 170 -8.76 -2.43 -20.13
CA LEU A 170 -9.49 -3.70 -20.13
C LEU A 170 -10.79 -3.63 -20.95
N GLY A 171 -10.98 -2.56 -21.72
CA GLY A 171 -12.20 -2.24 -22.43
C GLY A 171 -13.41 -2.00 -21.52
N ALA A 172 -14.57 -1.83 -22.15
CA ALA A 172 -15.84 -1.53 -21.47
C ALA A 172 -16.71 -2.80 -21.30
N GLY A 173 -16.11 -3.90 -20.86
CA GLY A 173 -16.79 -5.19 -20.69
C GLY A 173 -17.33 -5.74 -22.01
N THR A 174 -18.64 -6.01 -22.08
CA THR A 174 -19.28 -6.49 -23.31
C THR A 174 -19.61 -5.38 -24.32
N TYR A 175 -19.49 -4.12 -23.91
CA TYR A 175 -19.84 -2.97 -24.74
C TYR A 175 -18.64 -2.53 -25.58
N GLY A 176 -18.86 -2.32 -26.89
CA GLY A 176 -17.87 -1.71 -27.79
C GLY A 176 -18.08 -0.20 -27.84
N LEU A 177 -17.58 0.50 -26.83
CA LEU A 177 -17.67 1.97 -26.76
C LEU A 177 -16.53 2.63 -27.55
N PRO A 178 -16.70 3.88 -28.02
CA PRO A 178 -15.60 4.64 -28.61
C PRO A 178 -14.37 4.66 -27.68
N SER A 179 -13.19 4.42 -28.25
CA SER A 179 -11.91 4.25 -27.55
C SER A 179 -11.79 3.01 -26.64
N CYS A 180 -12.85 2.21 -26.50
CA CYS A 180 -12.91 0.97 -25.71
C CYS A 180 -13.40 -0.21 -26.56
N GLU A 181 -13.23 -0.16 -27.88
CA GLU A 181 -13.84 -1.10 -28.83
C GLU A 181 -13.30 -2.52 -28.66
N ARG A 182 -12.06 -2.64 -28.16
CA ARG A 182 -11.42 -3.93 -27.91
C ARG A 182 -11.97 -4.55 -26.63
N GLN A 183 -12.83 -5.55 -26.79
CA GLN A 183 -13.34 -6.34 -25.67
C GLN A 183 -12.18 -6.98 -24.88
N GLY A 184 -12.15 -6.71 -23.57
CA GLY A 184 -11.10 -7.20 -22.67
C GLY A 184 -9.79 -6.41 -22.72
N GLY A 185 -9.69 -5.37 -23.57
CA GLY A 185 -8.52 -4.51 -23.70
C GLY A 185 -7.22 -5.29 -23.89
N ASP A 186 -6.16 -4.87 -23.20
CA ASP A 186 -4.86 -5.56 -23.15
C ASP A 186 -4.88 -6.75 -22.19
N GLY A 187 -5.90 -6.85 -21.33
CA GLY A 187 -6.13 -8.01 -20.48
C GLY A 187 -5.04 -8.24 -19.41
N GLY A 188 -4.27 -7.22 -19.05
CA GLY A 188 -3.12 -7.35 -18.15
C GLY A 188 -1.93 -8.08 -18.76
N LYS A 189 -1.88 -8.21 -20.10
CA LYS A 189 -0.73 -8.79 -20.79
C LYS A 189 0.42 -7.80 -20.80
N LEU A 190 1.60 -8.32 -20.48
CA LEU A 190 2.84 -7.56 -20.59
C LEU A 190 3.11 -7.11 -22.03
N GLN A 191 3.65 -5.90 -22.15
CA GLN A 191 3.86 -5.20 -23.41
C GLN A 191 5.29 -5.40 -23.91
N ASN A 192 5.42 -5.88 -25.15
CA ASN A 192 6.70 -6.21 -25.76
C ASN A 192 6.77 -5.83 -27.24
N VAL A 193 6.07 -4.76 -27.61
CA VAL A 193 5.99 -4.26 -28.99
C VAL A 193 6.61 -2.88 -29.04
N SER A 194 7.47 -2.66 -30.04
CA SER A 194 8.05 -1.34 -30.31
C SER A 194 7.00 -0.42 -30.92
N ARG A 195 6.69 0.67 -30.21
CA ARG A 195 5.70 1.69 -30.62
C ARG A 195 6.33 3.03 -30.97
N VAL A 196 7.63 3.15 -30.76
CA VAL A 196 8.44 4.33 -31.09
C VAL A 196 9.46 3.93 -32.15
N GLY A 197 9.66 4.77 -33.16
CA GLY A 197 10.63 4.49 -34.21
C GLY A 197 12.07 4.47 -33.68
N GLY A 198 12.87 3.51 -34.14
CA GLY A 198 14.31 3.48 -33.87
C GLY A 198 14.74 2.73 -32.62
N CYS A 199 13.87 1.93 -32.01
CA CYS A 199 14.22 1.12 -30.85
C CYS A 199 13.63 -0.30 -30.93
N GLN A 200 14.24 -1.27 -30.24
CA GLN A 200 13.90 -2.69 -30.28
C GLN A 200 13.30 -3.16 -28.97
N ALA A 201 12.14 -3.82 -29.07
CA ALA A 201 11.48 -4.44 -27.93
C ALA A 201 12.31 -5.61 -27.34
N PRO A 202 12.14 -5.92 -26.05
CA PRO A 202 12.83 -7.06 -25.44
C PRO A 202 12.35 -8.39 -26.04
N SER A 203 13.21 -9.42 -26.00
CA SER A 203 12.84 -10.75 -26.52
C SER A 203 11.80 -11.46 -25.66
N ASP A 204 11.83 -11.24 -24.35
CA ASP A 204 10.79 -11.67 -23.42
C ASP A 204 9.79 -10.54 -23.20
N PRO A 205 8.58 -10.82 -22.68
CA PRO A 205 7.61 -9.77 -22.44
C PRO A 205 7.94 -8.83 -21.27
N TRP A 206 9.16 -8.86 -20.75
CA TRP A 206 9.69 -7.92 -19.75
C TRP A 206 11.15 -7.61 -20.09
N ILE A 207 11.68 -6.54 -19.51
CA ILE A 207 13.11 -6.25 -19.57
C ILE A 207 13.79 -7.01 -18.43
N ASP A 208 14.72 -7.91 -18.75
CA ASP A 208 15.59 -8.57 -17.78
C ASP A 208 16.88 -7.76 -17.63
N ILE A 209 17.17 -7.28 -16.42
CA ILE A 209 18.33 -6.45 -16.12
C ILE A 209 19.21 -7.17 -15.10
N GLN A 210 20.38 -7.60 -15.53
CA GLN A 210 21.37 -8.29 -14.70
C GLN A 210 22.61 -7.42 -14.53
N SER A 211 22.95 -7.10 -13.28
CA SER A 211 24.08 -6.23 -12.91
C SER A 211 24.11 -4.91 -13.69
N GLY A 212 22.94 -4.28 -13.86
CA GLY A 212 22.77 -3.02 -14.58
C GLY A 212 22.82 -3.13 -16.11
N LYS A 213 22.88 -4.34 -16.67
CA LYS A 213 22.84 -4.59 -18.11
C LYS A 213 21.56 -5.30 -18.47
N ALA A 214 20.89 -4.82 -19.50
CA ALA A 214 19.71 -5.48 -19.99
C ALA A 214 20.14 -6.75 -20.77
N ALA A 215 19.75 -7.91 -20.26
CA ALA A 215 20.22 -9.22 -20.68
C ALA A 215 19.46 -9.77 -21.90
N ASN A 216 18.20 -9.33 -22.05
CA ASN A 216 17.30 -9.74 -23.13
C ASN A 216 16.96 -8.58 -24.07
N THR A 217 17.87 -7.62 -24.18
CA THR A 217 17.83 -6.53 -25.15
C THR A 217 18.90 -6.80 -26.18
N ASN A 218 18.63 -6.45 -27.44
CA ASN A 218 19.55 -6.68 -28.56
C ASN A 218 20.75 -5.70 -28.54
N GLY A 219 21.36 -5.48 -27.37
CA GLY A 219 22.44 -4.52 -27.14
C GLY A 219 21.97 -3.10 -26.78
N GLU A 220 20.66 -2.84 -26.74
CA GLU A 220 20.09 -1.56 -26.32
C GLU A 220 20.13 -1.36 -24.80
N SER A 221 20.18 -0.10 -24.35
CA SER A 221 20.11 0.20 -22.92
C SER A 221 18.71 -0.13 -22.37
N ALA A 222 18.62 -0.47 -21.08
CA ALA A 222 17.33 -0.73 -20.44
C ALA A 222 16.36 0.46 -20.56
N ALA A 223 16.88 1.69 -20.59
CA ALA A 223 16.08 2.91 -20.72
C ALA A 223 15.52 3.09 -22.14
N ASP A 224 16.29 2.76 -23.17
CA ASP A 224 15.82 2.80 -24.56
C ASP A 224 14.74 1.75 -24.79
N VAL A 225 14.96 0.52 -24.29
CA VAL A 225 13.98 -0.56 -24.39
C VAL A 225 12.71 -0.26 -23.59
N PHE A 226 12.83 0.32 -22.41
CA PHE A 226 11.67 0.80 -21.65
C PHE A 226 10.89 1.84 -22.42
N THR A 227 11.57 2.79 -23.08
CA THR A 227 10.92 3.78 -23.95
C THR A 227 10.12 3.11 -25.07
N CYS A 228 10.61 2.01 -25.66
CA CYS A 228 9.88 1.28 -26.71
C CYS A 228 8.54 0.72 -26.27
N ILE A 229 8.47 0.21 -25.03
CA ILE A 229 7.33 -0.55 -24.54
C ILE A 229 6.43 0.27 -23.62
N ALA A 230 6.92 1.34 -23.00
CA ALA A 230 6.17 2.22 -22.09
C ALA A 230 5.43 3.36 -22.81
N ARG A 231 5.81 3.70 -24.05
CA ARG A 231 5.02 4.56 -24.94
C ARG A 231 3.89 3.77 -25.58
N LEU A 232 2.86 3.48 -24.80
CA LEU A 232 1.72 2.66 -25.20
C LEU A 232 0.87 3.31 -26.29
N GLY A 233 0.93 4.64 -26.39
CA GLY A 233 0.02 5.45 -27.18
C GLY A 233 -1.18 5.92 -26.34
N THR A 234 -2.10 6.63 -26.98
CA THR A 234 -3.24 7.30 -26.33
C THR A 234 -4.59 6.83 -26.88
N SER A 235 -4.65 5.60 -27.39
CA SER A 235 -5.86 5.00 -27.98
C SER A 235 -6.55 3.98 -27.06
N GLY A 236 -6.17 3.96 -25.78
CA GLY A 236 -6.76 3.09 -24.77
C GLY A 236 -8.12 3.56 -24.30
N CYS A 237 -8.78 2.69 -23.55
CA CYS A 237 -10.11 2.95 -23.02
C CYS A 237 -10.10 4.03 -21.94
N GLY A 238 -10.97 5.05 -22.09
CA GLY A 238 -11.20 6.12 -21.11
C GLY A 238 -12.01 5.68 -19.87
N PHE A 239 -11.99 4.38 -19.57
CA PHE A 239 -12.48 3.78 -18.34
C PHE A 239 -11.34 2.91 -17.82
N GLU A 240 -10.39 3.58 -17.18
CA GLU A 240 -9.09 3.10 -16.77
C GLU A 240 -9.26 2.09 -15.64
N GLN A 241 -8.66 0.91 -15.78
CA GLN A 241 -8.81 -0.17 -14.79
C GLN A 241 -7.44 -0.64 -14.26
N PRO A 242 -6.60 0.27 -13.71
CA PRO A 242 -5.26 -0.04 -13.24
C PRO A 242 -5.23 -1.18 -12.20
N LEU A 243 -6.18 -1.24 -11.27
CA LEU A 243 -6.15 -2.27 -10.21
C LEU A 243 -6.47 -3.67 -10.74
N GLU A 244 -7.50 -3.79 -11.57
CA GLU A 244 -7.84 -5.05 -12.23
C GLU A 244 -6.76 -5.46 -13.24
N SER A 245 -6.18 -4.51 -14.00
CA SER A 245 -5.05 -4.79 -14.90
C SER A 245 -3.86 -5.34 -14.14
N MET A 246 -3.49 -4.73 -13.01
CA MET A 246 -2.44 -5.23 -12.10
C MET A 246 -2.75 -6.65 -11.64
N GLN A 247 -3.96 -6.89 -11.12
CA GLN A 247 -4.34 -8.21 -10.61
C GLN A 247 -4.27 -9.28 -11.70
N ARG A 248 -4.77 -8.98 -12.91
CA ARG A 248 -4.69 -9.90 -14.06
C ARG A 248 -3.25 -10.18 -14.44
N ALA A 249 -2.39 -9.16 -14.48
CA ALA A 249 -1.01 -9.32 -14.87
C ALA A 249 -0.20 -10.20 -13.90
N LEU A 250 -0.51 -10.09 -12.60
CA LEU A 250 0.18 -10.79 -11.52
C LEU A 250 -0.47 -12.13 -11.14
N SER A 251 -1.65 -12.44 -11.69
CA SER A 251 -2.32 -13.72 -11.44
C SER A 251 -1.52 -14.90 -11.99
N ALA A 252 -1.61 -16.03 -11.30
CA ALA A 252 -0.87 -17.24 -11.64
C ALA A 252 -1.08 -17.63 -13.13
N GLY A 253 0.03 -17.76 -13.86
CA GLY A 253 0.04 -18.15 -15.27
C GLY A 253 -0.32 -17.05 -16.28
N ALA A 254 -0.65 -15.83 -15.85
CA ALA A 254 -1.02 -14.75 -16.76
C ALA A 254 0.16 -14.26 -17.61
N ASN A 255 1.31 -14.03 -16.97
CA ASN A 255 2.56 -13.63 -17.61
C ASN A 255 3.69 -14.56 -17.14
N PRO A 256 3.84 -15.76 -17.73
CA PRO A 256 4.76 -16.78 -17.24
C PRO A 256 6.22 -16.30 -17.32
N GLY A 257 6.95 -16.46 -16.22
CA GLY A 257 8.37 -16.10 -16.10
C GLY A 257 8.65 -14.69 -15.59
N PHE A 258 7.66 -13.79 -15.57
CA PHE A 258 7.85 -12.42 -15.06
C PHE A 258 7.95 -12.37 -13.53
N LEU A 259 6.91 -12.82 -12.82
CA LEU A 259 6.84 -12.76 -11.36
C LEU A 259 7.62 -13.92 -10.74
N ARG A 260 8.65 -13.62 -9.96
CA ARG A 260 9.55 -14.59 -9.32
C ARG A 260 9.26 -14.67 -7.84
N ASP A 261 9.04 -15.87 -7.29
CA ASP A 261 8.71 -16.03 -5.87
C ASP A 261 9.74 -15.38 -4.93
N ASP A 262 11.01 -15.41 -5.33
CA ASP A 262 12.18 -14.98 -4.57
C ASP A 262 12.63 -13.53 -4.83
N ALA A 263 11.78 -12.71 -5.46
CA ALA A 263 12.01 -11.29 -5.71
C ALA A 263 11.07 -10.38 -4.90
N PHE A 264 11.56 -9.18 -4.56
CA PHE A 264 10.70 -8.09 -4.07
C PHE A 264 9.80 -7.61 -5.21
N LEU A 265 8.54 -7.28 -4.94
CA LEU A 265 7.60 -6.78 -5.96
C LEU A 265 7.39 -5.28 -5.79
N ALA A 266 7.57 -4.51 -6.86
CA ALA A 266 7.12 -3.13 -6.95
C ALA A 266 6.05 -3.00 -8.04
N VAL A 267 4.87 -2.51 -7.69
CA VAL A 267 3.86 -2.07 -8.66
C VAL A 267 3.88 -0.55 -8.70
N ILE A 268 3.98 0.04 -9.88
CA ILE A 268 4.00 1.50 -10.07
C ILE A 268 2.89 1.85 -11.04
N VAL A 269 1.87 2.56 -10.56
CA VAL A 269 0.75 3.05 -11.38
C VAL A 269 1.04 4.48 -11.83
N VAL A 270 0.82 4.75 -13.11
CA VAL A 270 0.92 6.09 -13.72
C VAL A 270 -0.37 6.35 -14.49
N SER A 271 -1.25 7.21 -13.95
CA SER A 271 -2.56 7.54 -14.55
C SER A 271 -3.02 8.92 -14.11
N ASP A 272 -3.67 9.66 -15.00
CA ASP A 272 -4.29 10.95 -14.72
C ASP A 272 -5.76 10.84 -14.26
N GLU A 273 -6.31 9.61 -14.24
CA GLU A 273 -7.61 9.27 -13.67
C GLU A 273 -7.50 8.34 -12.43
N ASP A 274 -8.65 8.10 -11.77
CA ASP A 274 -8.75 7.12 -10.68
C ASP A 274 -9.14 5.73 -11.22
N ASP A 275 -9.09 4.72 -10.36
CA ASP A 275 -9.43 3.35 -10.74
C ASP A 275 -10.93 3.13 -11.03
N CYS A 276 -11.25 2.66 -12.23
CA CYS A 276 -12.59 2.24 -12.66
C CYS A 276 -12.79 0.72 -12.67
N SER A 277 -11.99 -0.06 -11.92
CA SER A 277 -12.03 -1.53 -11.97
C SER A 277 -13.42 -2.09 -11.65
N ALA A 278 -14.14 -2.48 -12.71
CA ALA A 278 -15.55 -2.82 -12.63
C ALA A 278 -15.74 -4.27 -12.17
N SER A 279 -16.66 -4.48 -11.22
CA SER A 279 -17.13 -5.81 -10.82
C SER A 279 -18.24 -6.32 -11.73
N ASP A 280 -18.99 -5.41 -12.37
CA ASP A 280 -20.04 -5.70 -13.35
C ASP A 280 -19.91 -4.76 -14.55
N GLY A 281 -19.73 -5.32 -15.75
CA GLY A 281 -19.55 -4.57 -17.00
C GLY A 281 -20.74 -3.67 -17.35
N LYS A 282 -21.92 -3.87 -16.74
CA LYS A 282 -23.08 -2.97 -16.87
C LYS A 282 -22.79 -1.54 -16.40
N LEU A 283 -21.74 -1.31 -15.61
CA LEU A 283 -21.24 0.03 -15.32
C LEU A 283 -21.06 0.87 -16.60
N PHE A 284 -20.73 0.22 -17.72
CA PHE A 284 -20.49 0.85 -19.01
C PHE A 284 -21.70 0.80 -19.97
N ASP A 285 -22.91 0.52 -19.47
CA ASP A 285 -24.11 0.39 -20.30
C ASP A 285 -24.42 1.73 -21.03
N PRO A 286 -24.40 1.76 -22.37
CA PRO A 286 -24.66 2.96 -23.16
C PRO A 286 -26.14 3.28 -23.33
N SER A 287 -27.04 2.41 -22.87
CA SER A 287 -28.49 2.71 -22.84
C SER A 287 -28.89 3.65 -21.71
N GLN A 288 -28.03 3.79 -20.69
CA GLN A 288 -28.17 4.75 -19.60
C GLN A 288 -27.35 5.98 -19.96
N GLN A 289 -27.97 7.15 -20.13
CA GLN A 289 -27.26 8.40 -20.48
C GLN A 289 -27.90 9.65 -19.85
N ALA A 290 -29.16 9.58 -19.43
CA ALA A 290 -29.83 10.71 -18.82
C ALA A 290 -29.36 10.92 -17.37
N LEU A 291 -29.41 12.15 -16.88
CA LEU A 291 -29.13 12.44 -15.46
C LEU A 291 -30.04 11.68 -14.49
N SER A 292 -31.26 11.33 -14.91
CA SER A 292 -32.24 10.57 -14.13
C SER A 292 -31.99 9.07 -14.15
N ASP A 293 -31.13 8.58 -15.04
CA ASP A 293 -30.84 7.16 -15.16
C ASP A 293 -30.04 6.68 -13.95
N PRO A 294 -30.24 5.43 -13.48
CA PRO A 294 -29.51 4.88 -12.35
C PRO A 294 -27.98 5.03 -12.48
N LEU A 295 -27.42 4.81 -13.67
CA LEU A 295 -25.99 5.00 -13.94
C LEU A 295 -25.62 6.40 -14.43
N GLY A 296 -26.61 7.25 -14.73
CA GLY A 296 -26.37 8.60 -15.21
C GLY A 296 -25.74 8.66 -16.60
N PRO A 297 -25.14 9.79 -16.97
CA PRO A 297 -24.38 9.93 -18.21
C PRO A 297 -23.23 8.91 -18.30
N LEU A 298 -23.00 8.39 -19.51
CA LEU A 298 -21.89 7.47 -19.79
C LEU A 298 -20.58 8.27 -19.92
N THR A 299 -19.92 8.50 -18.78
CA THR A 299 -18.64 9.20 -18.65
C THR A 299 -17.80 8.54 -17.56
N SER A 300 -16.49 8.81 -17.51
CA SER A 300 -15.61 8.32 -16.43
C SER A 300 -16.05 8.78 -15.03
N PHE A 301 -16.93 9.79 -14.92
CA PHE A 301 -17.57 10.16 -13.65
C PHE A 301 -18.29 8.98 -12.96
N ARG A 302 -18.79 7.98 -13.71
CA ARG A 302 -19.37 6.76 -13.13
C ARG A 302 -18.39 6.02 -12.22
N CYS A 303 -17.09 6.02 -12.57
CA CYS A 303 -16.04 5.38 -11.79
C CYS A 303 -15.92 6.03 -10.41
N PHE A 304 -15.97 7.37 -10.37
CA PHE A 304 -16.02 8.12 -9.11
C PHE A 304 -17.34 7.88 -8.36
N GLU A 305 -18.48 8.04 -9.02
CA GLU A 305 -19.82 7.95 -8.40
C GLU A 305 -20.05 6.60 -7.71
N PHE A 306 -19.57 5.51 -8.30
CA PHE A 306 -19.80 4.17 -7.78
C PHE A 306 -18.59 3.55 -7.06
N GLY A 307 -17.39 4.10 -7.29
CA GLY A 307 -16.15 3.62 -6.69
C GLY A 307 -15.69 4.38 -5.45
N VAL A 308 -16.28 5.54 -5.16
CA VAL A 308 -15.88 6.43 -4.06
C VAL A 308 -17.09 6.85 -3.22
N LYS A 309 -16.90 6.91 -1.90
CA LYS A 309 -17.85 7.48 -0.94
C LYS A 309 -17.25 8.72 -0.31
N CYS A 310 -17.99 9.82 -0.36
CA CYS A 310 -17.70 11.08 0.32
C CYS A 310 -18.85 11.43 1.28
N ASP A 311 -18.70 12.47 2.08
CA ASP A 311 -19.77 12.97 2.96
C ASP A 311 -20.97 13.46 2.14
N GLU A 312 -20.70 14.20 1.06
CA GLU A 312 -21.70 14.59 0.07
C GLU A 312 -21.89 13.50 -1.00
N THR A 313 -23.13 13.28 -1.39
CA THR A 313 -23.52 12.24 -2.34
C THR A 313 -24.16 12.81 -3.59
N GLY A 314 -24.12 12.07 -4.69
CA GLY A 314 -24.83 12.39 -5.93
C GLY A 314 -24.05 13.31 -6.88
N ARG A 315 -24.77 13.82 -7.87
CA ARG A 315 -24.23 14.43 -9.09
C ARG A 315 -24.16 15.95 -9.05
N ASP A 316 -24.64 16.57 -7.98
CA ASP A 316 -24.68 18.03 -7.87
C ASP A 316 -23.27 18.62 -7.78
N ALA A 317 -23.03 19.72 -8.49
CA ALA A 317 -21.73 20.37 -8.46
C ALA A 317 -21.39 20.87 -7.03
N GLY A 318 -20.14 20.71 -6.63
CA GLY A 318 -19.65 21.16 -5.33
C GLY A 318 -18.47 20.35 -4.82
N PRO A 319 -17.83 20.83 -3.74
CA PRO A 319 -16.75 20.11 -3.08
C PRO A 319 -17.26 18.77 -2.52
N ARG A 320 -16.32 17.84 -2.34
CA ARG A 320 -16.54 16.55 -1.70
C ARG A 320 -15.53 16.35 -0.56
N ALA A 321 -16.02 16.08 0.63
CA ALA A 321 -15.21 15.90 1.83
C ALA A 321 -15.09 14.42 2.23
N ASN A 322 -14.00 14.09 2.93
CA ASN A 322 -13.74 12.77 3.54
C ASN A 322 -13.91 11.58 2.58
N CYS A 323 -13.55 11.78 1.31
CA CYS A 323 -13.70 10.77 0.28
C CYS A 323 -12.78 9.56 0.52
N LYS A 324 -13.34 8.36 0.34
CA LYS A 324 -12.65 7.07 0.48
C LYS A 324 -13.22 6.04 -0.51
N PRO A 325 -12.50 4.94 -0.78
CA PRO A 325 -13.05 3.88 -1.62
C PRO A 325 -14.39 3.35 -1.11
N ALA A 326 -15.30 3.05 -2.04
CA ALA A 326 -16.52 2.31 -1.75
C ALA A 326 -16.21 0.80 -1.67
N GLU A 327 -16.11 0.26 -0.46
CA GLU A 327 -15.81 -1.17 -0.23
C GLU A 327 -17.01 -2.12 -0.38
N ASP A 328 -18.23 -1.58 -0.46
CA ASP A 328 -19.50 -2.29 -0.61
C ASP A 328 -20.23 -1.90 -1.91
N GLY A 329 -19.48 -1.30 -2.85
CA GLY A 329 -19.99 -0.84 -4.13
C GLY A 329 -20.48 -2.00 -5.00
N LYS A 330 -21.63 -1.81 -5.66
CA LYS A 330 -22.21 -2.82 -6.57
C LYS A 330 -21.41 -2.95 -7.88
N TRP A 331 -20.85 -1.85 -8.38
CA TRP A 331 -20.38 -1.76 -9.77
C TRP A 331 -18.87 -1.78 -9.92
N THR A 332 -18.14 -1.41 -8.87
CA THR A 332 -16.68 -1.42 -8.82
C THR A 332 -16.22 -2.44 -7.80
N ARG A 333 -15.06 -3.07 -8.05
CA ARG A 333 -14.46 -3.97 -7.06
C ARG A 333 -13.98 -3.19 -5.82
N PRO A 334 -14.09 -3.76 -4.61
CA PRO A 334 -13.53 -3.17 -3.40
C PRO A 334 -11.99 -3.05 -3.47
N VAL A 335 -11.42 -1.98 -2.93
CA VAL A 335 -9.95 -1.83 -2.89
C VAL A 335 -9.32 -2.89 -1.97
N SER A 336 -10.06 -3.31 -0.93
CA SER A 336 -9.63 -4.38 -0.04
C SER A 336 -9.40 -5.74 -0.71
N GLU A 337 -10.06 -6.04 -1.85
CA GLU A 337 -9.77 -7.25 -2.62
C GLU A 337 -8.35 -7.21 -3.20
N TYR A 338 -7.91 -6.06 -3.70
CA TYR A 338 -6.56 -5.89 -4.25
C TYR A 338 -5.48 -5.88 -3.17
N VAL A 339 -5.78 -5.34 -1.99
CA VAL A 339 -4.89 -5.46 -0.82
C VAL A 339 -4.67 -6.94 -0.48
N GLN A 340 -5.76 -7.69 -0.32
CA GLN A 340 -5.69 -9.12 0.02
C GLN A 340 -4.97 -9.92 -1.07
N PHE A 341 -5.22 -9.62 -2.35
CA PHE A 341 -4.52 -10.23 -3.46
C PHE A 341 -2.99 -10.05 -3.35
N LEU A 342 -2.52 -8.82 -3.16
CA LEU A 342 -1.09 -8.54 -3.05
C LEU A 342 -0.46 -9.15 -1.78
N GLU A 343 -1.18 -9.16 -0.66
CA GLU A 343 -0.74 -9.80 0.60
C GLU A 343 -0.69 -11.34 0.52
N GLN A 344 -1.49 -11.95 -0.34
CA GLN A 344 -1.43 -13.39 -0.62
C GLN A 344 -0.36 -13.73 -1.66
N LEU A 345 -0.09 -12.80 -2.58
CA LEU A 345 0.89 -12.98 -3.65
C LEU A 345 2.33 -13.03 -3.13
N LYS A 346 2.63 -12.22 -2.10
CA LYS A 346 3.97 -12.05 -1.56
C LYS A 346 3.93 -11.93 -0.03
N PRO A 347 5.00 -12.33 0.67
CA PRO A 347 5.10 -12.12 2.11
C PRO A 347 4.86 -10.66 2.50
N ARG A 348 4.21 -10.44 3.64
CA ARG A 348 3.83 -9.09 4.09
C ARG A 348 5.03 -8.15 4.14
N GLY A 349 4.89 -7.03 3.41
CA GLY A 349 5.89 -5.98 3.26
C GLY A 349 6.91 -6.21 2.14
N SER A 350 6.86 -7.35 1.44
CA SER A 350 7.69 -7.64 0.25
C SER A 350 7.06 -7.11 -1.04
N VAL A 351 6.04 -6.26 -0.89
CA VAL A 351 5.35 -5.54 -1.96
C VAL A 351 5.45 -4.06 -1.67
N PHE A 352 5.80 -3.31 -2.70
CA PHE A 352 5.71 -1.86 -2.75
C PHE A 352 4.69 -1.47 -3.80
N PHE A 353 3.84 -0.50 -3.49
CA PHE A 353 2.87 0.04 -4.44
C PHE A 353 3.06 1.55 -4.56
N GLY A 354 3.66 2.02 -5.65
CA GLY A 354 3.86 3.44 -5.94
C GLY A 354 2.77 4.00 -6.84
N LEU A 355 2.37 5.25 -6.58
CA LEU A 355 1.40 5.98 -7.40
C LEU A 355 2.01 7.28 -7.91
N ILE A 356 1.90 7.49 -9.20
CA ILE A 356 2.04 8.77 -9.86
C ILE A 356 0.66 9.09 -10.45
N GLY A 357 -0.09 9.98 -9.80
CA GLY A 357 -1.47 10.27 -10.17
C GLY A 357 -1.98 11.61 -9.65
N GLY A 358 -3.27 11.88 -9.84
CA GLY A 358 -3.86 13.15 -9.40
C GLY A 358 -3.97 13.25 -7.87
N PRO A 359 -3.51 14.36 -7.25
CA PRO A 359 -3.61 14.56 -5.80
C PRO A 359 -5.05 14.49 -5.29
N THR A 360 -5.26 13.96 -4.09
CA THR A 360 -6.59 13.84 -3.47
C THR A 360 -6.91 14.97 -2.48
N THR A 361 -6.03 15.97 -2.36
CA THR A 361 -6.20 17.11 -1.44
C THR A 361 -7.42 17.97 -1.74
N ARG A 362 -7.92 17.94 -2.98
CA ARG A 362 -9.15 18.59 -3.41
C ARG A 362 -9.97 17.65 -4.28
N VAL A 363 -11.19 17.36 -3.87
CA VAL A 363 -12.18 16.60 -4.65
C VAL A 363 -13.39 17.49 -4.89
N GLU A 364 -13.76 17.67 -6.16
CA GLU A 364 -14.88 18.52 -6.54
C GLU A 364 -15.62 17.95 -7.75
N VAL A 365 -16.93 17.84 -7.61
CA VAL A 365 -17.82 17.55 -8.74
C VAL A 365 -18.16 18.87 -9.43
N GLY A 366 -17.94 18.91 -10.74
CA GLY A 366 -18.33 20.01 -11.60
C GLY A 366 -19.36 19.59 -12.63
N ALA A 367 -19.53 20.43 -13.65
CA ALA A 367 -20.37 20.15 -14.79
C ALA A 367 -19.61 20.41 -16.10
N ASP A 368 -19.83 19.55 -17.09
CA ASP A 368 -19.57 19.78 -18.51
C ASP A 368 -20.89 19.69 -19.28
N GLY A 369 -21.37 20.83 -19.77
CA GLY A 369 -22.76 20.99 -20.17
C GLY A 369 -23.70 20.59 -19.02
N ASN A 370 -24.51 19.57 -19.25
CA ASN A 370 -25.42 19.01 -18.24
C ASN A 370 -24.84 17.80 -17.49
N ASN A 371 -23.67 17.29 -17.87
CA ASN A 371 -23.12 16.06 -17.31
C ASN A 371 -22.24 16.37 -16.09
N PRO A 372 -22.33 15.61 -14.99
CA PRO A 372 -21.40 15.72 -13.89
C PRO A 372 -20.02 15.25 -14.33
N VAL A 373 -18.99 15.96 -13.90
CA VAL A 373 -17.59 15.59 -14.15
C VAL A 373 -16.79 15.77 -12.88
N LEU A 374 -15.77 14.94 -12.69
CA LEU A 374 -14.81 15.17 -11.62
C LEU A 374 -13.86 16.29 -12.07
N ARG A 375 -13.69 17.34 -11.26
CA ARG A 375 -12.77 18.42 -11.59
C ARG A 375 -11.33 17.97 -11.35
N ALA A 376 -10.44 18.47 -12.21
CA ALA A 376 -9.00 18.29 -12.05
C ALA A 376 -8.54 18.77 -10.66
N SER A 377 -7.71 17.97 -10.01
CA SER A 377 -7.03 18.32 -8.75
C SER A 377 -5.64 18.88 -8.97
N CYS A 378 -5.05 18.63 -10.13
CA CYS A 378 -3.83 19.29 -10.58
C CYS A 378 -3.87 19.57 -12.09
N SER A 379 -3.06 20.55 -12.52
CA SER A 379 -2.84 20.88 -13.92
C SER A 379 -1.47 21.53 -14.07
N SER A 380 -0.72 21.12 -15.08
CA SER A 380 0.58 21.68 -15.46
C SER A 380 0.81 21.57 -16.97
N ALA A 381 2.03 21.87 -17.43
CA ALA A 381 2.43 21.61 -18.81
C ALA A 381 2.60 20.11 -19.11
N SER A 382 2.77 19.29 -18.07
CA SER A 382 2.86 17.83 -18.17
C SER A 382 1.51 17.13 -18.22
N GLY A 383 0.42 17.86 -17.96
CA GLY A 383 -0.95 17.41 -18.18
C GLY A 383 -1.93 17.77 -17.06
N VAL A 384 -3.08 17.12 -17.06
CA VAL A 384 -4.22 17.45 -16.18
C VAL A 384 -4.76 16.16 -15.59
N ALA A 385 -4.89 16.10 -14.26
CA ALA A 385 -5.36 14.89 -13.59
C ALA A 385 -6.48 15.15 -12.60
N VAL A 386 -7.37 14.17 -12.47
CA VAL A 386 -8.42 14.13 -11.47
C VAL A 386 -7.96 13.35 -10.22
N PRO A 387 -8.58 13.54 -9.05
CA PRO A 387 -8.19 12.85 -7.81
C PRO A 387 -8.15 11.31 -7.92
N ALA A 388 -7.01 10.70 -7.62
CA ALA A 388 -6.80 9.25 -7.65
C ALA A 388 -7.07 8.57 -6.29
N ILE A 389 -8.31 8.64 -5.80
CA ILE A 389 -8.72 8.28 -4.44
C ILE A 389 -8.54 6.79 -4.15
N ARG A 390 -8.99 5.91 -5.05
CA ARG A 390 -8.91 4.46 -4.90
C ARG A 390 -7.47 3.97 -5.01
N LEU A 391 -6.72 4.53 -5.95
CA LEU A 391 -5.29 4.24 -6.11
C LEU A 391 -4.46 4.67 -4.90
N GLU A 392 -4.68 5.88 -4.37
CA GLU A 392 -3.98 6.36 -3.18
C GLU A 392 -4.30 5.52 -1.94
N ALA A 393 -5.55 5.05 -1.81
CA ALA A 393 -5.95 4.16 -0.73
C ALA A 393 -5.19 2.82 -0.77
N LEU A 394 -5.01 2.22 -1.95
CA LEU A 394 -4.20 1.01 -2.10
C LEU A 394 -2.73 1.27 -1.75
N ALA A 395 -2.16 2.36 -2.25
CA ALA A 395 -0.78 2.76 -1.93
C ALA A 395 -0.57 2.91 -0.40
N LYS A 396 -1.52 3.52 0.31
CA LYS A 396 -1.48 3.62 1.79
C LYS A 396 -1.61 2.27 2.48
N ALA A 397 -2.47 1.38 1.98
CA ALA A 397 -2.72 0.08 2.59
C ALA A 397 -1.54 -0.89 2.46
N ILE A 398 -0.84 -0.88 1.32
CA ILE A 398 0.29 -1.80 1.06
C ILE A 398 1.58 -1.34 1.77
N ASN A 399 1.90 -0.04 1.71
CA ASN A 399 3.20 0.45 2.16
C ASN A 399 3.25 0.78 3.66
N ILE A 400 2.82 -0.16 4.51
CA ILE A 400 2.69 0.01 5.97
C ILE A 400 3.99 0.36 6.71
N ASN A 401 5.14 0.11 6.09
CA ASN A 401 6.46 0.33 6.70
C ASN A 401 7.07 1.70 6.35
N LEU A 402 6.40 2.51 5.52
CA LEU A 402 6.87 3.83 5.14
C LEU A 402 6.24 4.91 6.02
N SER A 403 7.02 5.94 6.33
CA SER A 403 6.54 7.11 7.10
C SER A 403 5.58 8.00 6.32
N ALA A 404 5.56 7.87 4.98
CA ALA A 404 4.65 8.57 4.08
C ALA A 404 4.32 7.62 2.91
N PRO A 405 3.09 7.69 2.35
CA PRO A 405 2.74 6.88 1.19
C PRO A 405 3.54 7.32 -0.05
N PRO A 406 3.94 6.39 -0.93
CA PRO A 406 4.67 6.67 -2.17
C PRO A 406 3.74 7.19 -3.27
N VAL A 407 3.07 8.31 -2.97
CA VAL A 407 2.09 8.95 -3.84
C VAL A 407 2.63 10.30 -4.27
N TYR A 408 2.71 10.50 -5.58
CA TYR A 408 3.26 11.68 -6.20
C TYR A 408 2.32 12.22 -7.27
N SER A 409 2.40 13.53 -7.51
CA SER A 409 1.59 14.20 -8.50
C SER A 409 2.07 13.86 -9.91
N ILE A 410 1.16 13.41 -10.76
CA ILE A 410 1.44 13.22 -12.19
C ILE A 410 1.66 14.57 -12.91
N CYS A 411 1.10 15.66 -12.38
CA CYS A 411 1.30 17.01 -12.91
C CYS A 411 2.67 17.62 -12.56
N ASP A 412 3.59 16.89 -11.91
CA ASP A 412 4.94 17.39 -11.67
C ASP A 412 5.78 17.33 -12.96
N ASP A 413 6.28 18.49 -13.43
CA ASP A 413 6.95 18.65 -14.74
C ASP A 413 8.11 17.66 -15.04
N LYS A 414 8.72 17.08 -14.00
CA LYS A 414 9.85 16.16 -14.12
C LYS A 414 9.54 14.71 -13.76
N LEU A 415 8.28 14.39 -13.45
CA LEU A 415 7.81 13.13 -12.86
C LEU A 415 8.75 12.54 -11.79
N PRO A 416 8.36 12.52 -10.50
CA PRO A 416 9.26 12.23 -9.38
C PRO A 416 9.59 10.73 -9.21
N LEU A 417 9.87 10.03 -10.30
CA LEU A 417 10.13 8.59 -10.33
C LEU A 417 11.39 8.20 -9.53
N SER A 418 12.44 9.02 -9.51
CA SER A 418 13.61 8.80 -8.63
C SER A 418 13.27 8.94 -7.15
N ALA A 419 12.36 9.85 -6.77
CA ALA A 419 11.93 9.98 -5.38
C ALA A 419 11.12 8.75 -4.94
N LEU A 420 10.24 8.27 -5.83
CA LEU A 420 9.52 7.01 -5.66
C LEU A 420 10.50 5.82 -5.56
N ALA A 421 11.53 5.75 -6.40
CA ALA A 421 12.58 4.75 -6.32
C ALA A 421 13.31 4.77 -4.97
N GLN A 422 13.58 5.95 -4.43
CA GLN A 422 14.22 6.08 -3.12
C GLN A 422 13.33 5.51 -1.99
N GLN A 423 12.01 5.71 -2.07
CA GLN A 423 11.09 5.10 -1.11
C GLN A 423 10.99 3.58 -1.28
N LEU A 424 11.06 3.08 -2.52
CA LEU A 424 11.16 1.64 -2.79
C LEU A 424 12.42 1.05 -2.14
N LEU A 425 13.58 1.71 -2.24
CA LEU A 425 14.79 1.27 -1.56
C LEU A 425 14.61 1.21 -0.04
N VAL A 426 13.95 2.21 0.56
CA VAL A 426 13.66 2.22 2.00
C VAL A 426 12.75 1.05 2.38
N ALA A 427 11.68 0.81 1.61
CA ALA A 427 10.77 -0.32 1.84
C ALA A 427 11.50 -1.66 1.77
N ALA A 428 12.33 -1.86 0.74
CA ALA A 428 13.05 -3.10 0.52
C ALA A 428 14.23 -3.32 1.48
N SER A 429 14.84 -2.25 1.99
CA SER A 429 15.97 -2.36 2.94
C SER A 429 15.53 -2.83 4.34
N GLY A 430 14.25 -2.68 4.68
CA GLY A 430 13.68 -3.13 5.97
C GLY A 430 13.22 -4.60 6.00
N GLN A 431 13.53 -5.40 4.98
CA GLN A 431 12.72 -6.57 4.57
C GLN A 431 13.47 -7.87 4.29
N THR A 432 14.73 -8.03 4.68
CA THR A 432 15.52 -9.19 4.23
C THR A 432 15.39 -10.41 5.15
N CYS A 433 14.40 -11.24 4.82
CA CYS A 433 14.36 -12.64 5.21
C CYS A 433 15.08 -13.52 4.17
N ASN A 434 16.13 -14.26 4.59
CA ASN A 434 16.78 -15.28 3.75
C ASN A 434 16.17 -16.66 3.96
#